data_AF-A0A8T5NK53-F1
#
_entry.id   AF-A0A8T5NK53-F1
#
_cell.length_a   1.000
_cell.length_b   1.000
_cell.length_c   1.000
_cell.angle_alpha   90.00
_cell.angle_beta   90.00
_cell.angle_gamma   90.00
#
_symmetry.space_group_name_H-M   'P 1'
#
loop_
_entity.id
_entity.type
_entity.pdbx_description
1 polymer ?
#
loop_
_entity_poly.entity_id
_entity_poly.type
_entity_poly.pdbx_seq_one_letter_code
_entity_poly.pdbx_strand_id
1 'polypeptide(L)'
;MKELLVSLAHKNRYNRFLKNKIELSCKCGCLDTLTYYDFLSGGEFEIGQPASIISPFISESIYDETITVTPILLTRKCPDCGEEITAVFPLSVENLVPILQVQPPDPQMYG
;
A
#
# COMPACT_ATOMS: atom_id res chain seq x y z
N MET A 1 6.23 7.06 -11.00
CA MET A 1 6.08 6.48 -9.64
C MET A 1 5.15 5.27 -9.62
N LYS A 2 3.93 5.38 -10.17
CA LYS A 2 2.99 4.24 -10.29
C LYS A 2 3.60 3.02 -11.02
N GLU A 3 4.20 3.25 -12.18
CA GLU A 3 4.89 2.20 -12.96
C GLU A 3 6.04 1.52 -12.19
N LEU A 4 6.77 2.29 -11.36
CA LEU A 4 7.82 1.75 -10.51
C LEU A 4 7.24 0.77 -9.48
N LEU A 5 6.16 1.15 -8.80
CA LEU A 5 5.50 0.28 -7.83
C LEU A 5 4.94 -0.99 -8.49
N VAL A 6 4.31 -0.87 -9.65
CA VAL A 6 3.82 -2.01 -10.44
C VAL A 6 4.99 -2.94 -10.80
N SER A 7 6.08 -2.39 -11.33
CA SER A 7 7.29 -3.15 -11.69
C SER A 7 7.92 -3.85 -10.48
N LEU A 8 8.06 -3.13 -9.35
CA LEU A 8 8.58 -3.70 -8.10
C LEU A 8 7.68 -4.79 -7.54
N ALA A 9 6.36 -4.63 -7.59
CA ALA A 9 5.41 -5.66 -7.17
C ALA A 9 5.55 -6.93 -8.01
N HIS A 10 5.64 -6.79 -9.34
CA HIS A 10 5.86 -7.92 -10.26
C HIS A 10 7.21 -8.61 -10.03
N LYS A 11 8.29 -7.84 -9.93
CA LYS A 11 9.65 -8.35 -9.68
C LYS A 11 9.72 -9.13 -8.35
N ASN A 12 8.97 -8.68 -7.35
CA ASN A 12 8.99 -9.24 -6.01
C ASN A 12 7.72 -10.04 -5.67
N ARG A 13 7.06 -10.68 -6.65
CA ARG A 13 5.79 -11.40 -6.45
C ARG A 13 5.76 -12.39 -5.27
N TYR A 14 6.93 -12.91 -4.87
CA TYR A 14 7.08 -13.86 -3.77
C TYR A 14 7.37 -13.23 -2.40
N ASN A 15 7.49 -11.90 -2.33
CA ASN A 15 7.68 -11.17 -1.09
C ASN A 15 6.49 -11.45 -0.15
N ARG A 16 6.80 -11.87 1.09
CA ARG A 16 5.79 -12.22 2.09
C ARG A 16 4.86 -11.05 2.41
N PHE A 17 5.37 -9.82 2.36
CA PHE A 17 4.58 -8.60 2.57
C PHE A 17 3.42 -8.48 1.56
N LEU A 18 3.65 -8.87 0.29
CA LEU A 18 2.64 -8.77 -0.77
C LEU A 18 1.50 -9.81 -0.62
N LYS A 19 1.66 -10.81 0.25
CA LYS A 19 0.63 -11.82 0.55
C LYS A 19 -0.40 -11.34 1.57
N ASN A 20 -0.14 -10.21 2.24
CA ASN A 20 -1.11 -9.61 3.14
C ASN A 20 -2.37 -9.21 2.36
N LYS A 21 -3.50 -9.20 3.07
CA LYS A 21 -4.81 -8.90 2.51
C LYS A 21 -5.31 -7.56 3.01
N ILE A 22 -6.11 -6.89 2.18
CA ILE A 22 -6.92 -5.73 2.55
C ILE A 22 -8.38 -6.11 2.33
N GLU A 23 -9.21 -5.77 3.32
CA GLU A 23 -10.66 -5.93 3.23
C GLU A 23 -11.28 -4.64 2.70
N LEU A 24 -12.15 -4.79 1.70
CA LEU A 24 -12.91 -3.72 1.09
C LEU A 24 -14.36 -3.86 1.54
N SER A 25 -14.81 -2.96 2.42
CA SER A 25 -16.18 -2.95 2.90
C SER A 25 -17.01 -1.89 2.18
N CYS A 26 -18.11 -2.29 1.57
CA CYS A 26 -19.12 -1.37 1.06
C CYS A 26 -20.21 -1.12 2.09
N LYS A 27 -20.87 0.06 2.02
CA LYS A 27 -22.01 0.41 2.88
C LYS A 27 -23.21 -0.52 2.72
N CYS A 28 -23.35 -1.21 1.58
CA CYS A 28 -24.40 -2.19 1.35
C CYS A 28 -24.21 -3.51 2.11
N GLY A 29 -23.06 -3.70 2.77
CA GLY A 29 -22.70 -4.95 3.46
C GLY A 29 -21.84 -5.91 2.63
N CYS A 30 -21.55 -5.57 1.36
CA CYS A 30 -20.60 -6.31 0.54
C CYS A 30 -19.19 -6.22 1.16
N LEU A 31 -18.53 -7.38 1.29
CA LEU A 31 -17.15 -7.51 1.71
C LEU A 31 -16.36 -8.16 0.58
N ASP A 32 -15.35 -7.46 0.08
CA ASP A 32 -14.39 -8.00 -0.87
C ASP A 32 -13.01 -8.04 -0.21
N THR A 33 -12.13 -8.92 -0.69
CA THR A 33 -10.80 -9.09 -0.12
C THR A 33 -9.78 -9.22 -1.22
N LEU A 34 -8.73 -8.43 -1.12
CA LEU A 34 -7.70 -8.31 -2.14
C LEU A 34 -6.32 -8.47 -1.50
N THR A 35 -5.39 -9.13 -2.18
CA THR A 35 -4.00 -9.14 -1.70
C THR A 35 -3.29 -7.83 -2.02
N TYR A 36 -2.24 -7.50 -1.27
CA TYR A 36 -1.40 -6.35 -1.59
C TYR A 36 -0.72 -6.50 -2.95
N TYR A 37 -0.41 -7.73 -3.35
CA TYR A 37 0.03 -8.02 -4.71
C TYR A 37 -1.01 -7.57 -5.73
N ASP A 38 -2.25 -8.06 -5.65
CA ASP A 38 -3.31 -7.75 -6.61
C ASP A 38 -3.64 -6.25 -6.66
N PHE A 39 -3.55 -5.57 -5.51
CA PHE A 39 -3.70 -4.11 -5.41
C PHE A 39 -2.70 -3.37 -6.28
N LEU A 40 -1.43 -3.77 -6.21
CA LEU A 40 -0.32 -3.05 -6.83
C LEU A 40 -0.05 -3.54 -8.25
N SER A 41 -0.16 -4.84 -8.51
CA SER A 41 0.20 -5.45 -9.80
C SER A 41 -0.79 -5.12 -10.91
N GLY A 42 -2.07 -4.89 -10.56
CA GLY A 42 -3.12 -4.54 -11.51
C GLY A 42 -2.99 -3.12 -12.06
N GLY A 43 -2.27 -2.23 -11.36
CA GLY A 43 -2.08 -0.85 -11.82
C GLY A 43 -3.38 -0.02 -11.86
N GLU A 44 -4.46 -0.47 -11.24
CA GLU A 44 -5.73 0.26 -11.17
C GLU A 44 -5.76 1.32 -10.07
N PHE A 45 -4.72 1.36 -9.22
CA PHE A 45 -4.58 2.32 -8.15
C PHE A 45 -4.09 3.70 -8.65
N GLU A 46 -4.34 4.74 -7.88
CA GLU A 46 -3.84 6.10 -8.07
C GLU A 46 -2.87 6.47 -6.95
N ILE A 47 -1.92 7.34 -7.27
CA ILE A 47 -1.04 7.94 -6.26
C ILE A 47 -1.64 9.30 -5.93
N GLY A 48 -2.05 9.46 -4.68
CA GLY A 48 -2.62 10.71 -4.20
C GLY A 48 -1.58 11.83 -4.08
N GLN A 49 -2.03 13.01 -3.66
CA GLN A 49 -1.11 14.11 -3.37
C GLN A 49 -0.38 13.86 -2.05
N PRO A 50 0.90 14.25 -1.93
CA PRO A 50 1.60 14.25 -0.65
C PRO A 50 0.82 15.07 0.39
N ALA A 51 0.58 14.47 1.56
CA ALA A 51 -0.12 15.10 2.66
C ALA A 51 0.74 15.04 3.94
N SER A 52 0.77 16.14 4.69
CA SER A 52 1.41 16.16 6.01
C SER A 52 0.44 15.57 7.05
N ILE A 53 0.83 14.46 7.66
CA ILE A 53 0.10 13.81 8.74
C ILE A 53 0.94 13.82 10.02
N ILE A 54 0.28 13.75 11.18
CA ILE A 54 0.98 13.56 12.45
C ILE A 54 1.57 12.15 12.47
N SER A 55 2.85 12.05 12.81
CA SER A 55 3.55 10.78 12.92
C SER A 55 2.90 9.92 14.02
N PRO A 56 2.41 8.72 13.72
CA PRO A 56 1.82 7.86 14.74
C PRO A 56 2.89 7.22 15.66
N PHE A 57 4.18 7.37 15.36
CA PHE A 57 5.28 6.71 16.08
C PHE A 57 6.03 7.63 17.05
N ILE A 58 5.94 8.95 16.87
CA ILE A 58 6.67 9.93 17.69
C ILE A 58 5.63 10.74 18.45
N SER A 59 5.18 10.18 19.57
CA SER A 59 4.28 10.82 20.53
C SER A 59 5.00 11.15 21.84
N GLU A 60 6.30 11.50 21.77
CA GLU A 60 7.07 11.89 22.95
C GLU A 60 6.75 13.35 23.35
N SER A 61 5.59 13.49 23.98
CA SER A 61 5.17 14.45 25.01
C SER A 61 5.39 15.97 24.86
N ILE A 62 6.03 16.52 23.82
CA ILE A 62 6.15 17.99 23.65
C ILE A 62 5.94 18.46 22.20
N TYR A 63 6.17 17.63 21.18
CA TYR A 63 5.95 18.01 19.78
C TYR A 63 5.34 16.88 18.95
N ASP A 64 4.24 17.18 18.27
CA ASP A 64 3.73 16.34 17.19
C ASP A 64 4.65 16.52 15.97
N GLU A 65 5.45 15.50 15.66
CA GLU A 65 6.20 15.49 14.41
C GLU A 65 5.25 15.25 13.23
N THR A 66 5.29 16.15 12.25
CA THR A 66 4.55 15.99 11.00
C THR A 66 5.43 15.29 9.98
N ILE A 67 4.91 14.22 9.38
CA ILE A 67 5.53 13.49 8.29
C ILE A 67 4.73 13.71 7.01
N THR A 68 5.43 13.86 5.89
CA THR A 68 4.77 13.93 4.58
C THR A 68 4.66 12.52 4.02
N VAL A 69 3.42 12.10 3.72
CA VAL A 69 3.13 10.79 3.16
C VAL A 69 2.38 10.92 1.85
N THR A 70 2.71 10.08 0.88
CA THR A 70 1.96 10.00 -0.38
C THR A 70 1.06 8.75 -0.35
N PRO A 71 -0.28 8.90 -0.24
CA PRO A 71 -1.19 7.76 -0.16
C PRO A 71 -1.37 7.07 -1.52
N ILE A 72 -1.69 5.78 -1.47
CA ILE A 72 -2.01 4.98 -2.66
C ILE A 72 -3.47 4.57 -2.54
N LEU A 73 -4.27 4.94 -3.54
CA LEU A 73 -5.73 4.85 -3.51
C LEU A 73 -6.20 3.89 -4.59
N LEU A 74 -7.19 3.05 -4.30
CA LEU A 74 -7.85 2.21 -5.29
C LEU A 74 -9.34 2.52 -5.26
N THR A 75 -9.89 2.91 -6.40
CA THR A 75 -11.33 3.11 -6.57
C THR A 75 -11.88 1.99 -7.43
N ARG A 76 -12.86 1.26 -6.90
CA ARG A 76 -13.56 0.19 -7.64
C ARG A 76 -15.05 0.25 -7.36
N LYS A 77 -15.86 -0.28 -8.27
CA LYS A 77 -17.31 -0.40 -8.05
C LYS A 77 -17.61 -1.64 -7.24
N CYS A 78 -18.51 -1.51 -6.26
CA CYS A 78 -19.07 -2.63 -5.53
C CYS A 78 -19.75 -3.60 -6.51
N PRO A 79 -19.46 -4.90 -6.47
CA PRO A 79 -20.09 -5.87 -7.37
C PRO A 79 -21.60 -6.01 -7.12
N ASP A 80 -22.06 -5.73 -5.89
CA ASP A 80 -23.47 -5.93 -5.50
C ASP A 80 -24.36 -4.71 -5.79
N CYS A 81 -23.92 -3.50 -5.42
CA CYS A 81 -24.73 -2.29 -5.55
C CYS A 81 -24.21 -1.28 -6.59
N GLY A 82 -23.01 -1.49 -7.15
CA GLY A 82 -22.40 -0.60 -8.14
C GLY A 82 -21.82 0.71 -7.59
N GLU A 83 -21.96 0.98 -6.29
CA GLU A 83 -21.41 2.16 -5.61
C GLU A 83 -19.88 2.14 -5.61
N GLU A 84 -19.24 3.30 -5.65
CA GLU A 84 -17.79 3.40 -5.58
C GLU A 84 -17.25 3.09 -4.18
N ILE A 85 -16.27 2.20 -4.11
CA ILE A 85 -15.49 1.86 -2.93
C ILE A 85 -14.10 2.44 -3.12
N THR A 86 -13.71 3.35 -2.24
CA THR A 86 -12.33 3.86 -2.17
C THR A 86 -11.57 3.12 -1.07
N ALA A 87 -10.49 2.47 -1.46
CA ALA A 87 -9.57 1.80 -0.57
C ALA A 87 -8.26 2.59 -0.49
N VAL A 88 -7.71 2.72 0.72
CA VAL A 88 -6.39 3.31 0.93
C VAL A 88 -5.42 2.19 1.26
N PHE A 89 -4.32 2.11 0.52
CA PHE A 89 -3.25 1.17 0.84
C PHE A 89 -2.65 1.52 2.20
N PRO A 90 -2.34 0.54 3.05
CA PRO A 90 -1.93 0.80 4.44
C PRO A 90 -0.54 1.43 4.57
N LEU A 91 0.26 1.44 3.50
CA LEU A 91 1.56 2.12 3.46
C LEU A 91 1.57 3.25 2.43
N SER A 92 2.29 4.31 2.75
CA SER A 92 2.62 5.36 1.78
C SER A 92 3.64 4.87 0.76
N VAL A 93 3.77 5.61 -0.34
CA VAL A 93 4.77 5.34 -1.38
C VAL A 93 6.18 5.28 -0.80
N GLU A 94 6.52 6.20 0.10
CA GLU A 94 7.85 6.35 0.69
C GLU A 94 8.25 5.12 1.51
N ASN A 95 7.29 4.50 2.20
CA ASN A 95 7.53 3.30 3.00
C ASN A 95 7.45 2.02 2.17
N LEU A 96 6.61 2.01 1.13
CA LEU A 96 6.42 0.83 0.30
C LEU A 96 7.62 0.53 -0.61
N VAL A 97 8.20 1.55 -1.23
CA VAL A 97 9.34 1.40 -2.15
C VAL A 97 10.51 0.64 -1.52
N PRO A 98 11.05 1.02 -0.34
CA PRO A 98 12.18 0.32 0.27
C PRO A 98 11.83 -1.13 0.59
N ILE A 99 10.63 -1.42 1.11
CA ILE A 99 10.18 -2.79 1.42
C ILE A 99 10.20 -3.69 0.17
N LEU A 100 9.83 -3.14 -0.99
CA LEU A 100 9.86 -3.87 -2.26
C LEU A 100 11.25 -3.88 -2.92
N GLN A 101 12.16 -2.99 -2.51
CA GLN A 101 13.54 -2.94 -3.01
C GLN A 101 14.52 -3.77 -2.19
N VAL A 102 14.20 -4.11 -0.93
CA VAL A 102 15.07 -4.95 -0.08
C VAL A 102 15.32 -6.27 -0.79
N GLN A 103 16.54 -6.43 -1.31
CA GLN A 103 17.01 -7.71 -1.79
C GLN A 103 17.29 -8.59 -0.57
N PRO A 104 17.02 -9.91 -0.64
CA PRO A 104 17.53 -10.81 0.38
C PRO A 104 19.05 -10.61 0.51
N PRO A 105 19.60 -10.59 1.75
CA PRO A 105 21.03 -10.45 1.93
C PRO A 105 21.76 -11.51 1.11
N ASP A 106 22.86 -11.12 0.46
CA ASP A 106 23.63 -12.01 -0.40
C ASP A 106 24.07 -13.24 0.41
N PRO A 107 23.65 -14.47 0.03
CA PRO A 107 24.05 -15.68 0.73
C PRO A 107 25.57 -15.84 0.81
N GLN A 108 26.32 -15.29 -0.14
CA GLN A 108 27.79 -15.35 -0.15
C GLN A 108 28.43 -14.45 0.93
N MET A 109 27.74 -13.41 1.38
CA MET A 109 28.26 -12.46 2.38
C MET A 109 27.95 -12.89 3.82
N TYR A 110 27.02 -13.82 4.01
CA TYR A 110 26.51 -14.25 5.32
C TYR A 110 26.42 -15.78 5.45
N GLY A 111 27.35 -16.49 4.83
CA GLY A 111 27.39 -17.96 4.71
C GLY A 111 27.07 -18.75 5.97
#